data_AF-A0A537QNK4-F1
#
_entry.id   AF-A0A537QNK4-F1
#
_cell.length_a   1.000
_cell.length_b   1.000
_cell.length_c   1.000
_cell.angle_alpha   90.00
_cell.angle_beta   90.00
_cell.angle_gamma   90.00
#
_symmetry.space_group_name_H-M   'P 1'
#
loop_
_entity.id
_entity.type
_entity.pdbx_description
1 polymer ?
#
loop_
_entity_poly.entity_id
_entity_poly.type
_entity_poly.pdbx_seq_one_letter_code
_entity_poly.pdbx_strand_id
1 'polypeptide(L)'
;MPAETKHTGGEITAIRRADGESRTLAATLPRLVLEARRIAANVIHGLHGRRRAGAGESFWQYRRFVSGEPSQSVDWRRSARDDHLYVREQEWEAAHTVWVWPDRSPSMAFASRQA
;
A
#
# COMPACT_ATOMS: atom_id res chain seq x y z
N MET A 1 20.92 12.27 43.76
CA MET A 1 19.79 11.50 44.34
C MET A 1 19.20 10.64 43.22
N PRO A 2 19.42 9.30 43.22
CA PRO A 2 19.19 8.42 42.07
C PRO A 2 17.95 7.51 42.25
N ALA A 3 16.74 8.05 42.06
CA ALA A 3 15.48 7.32 42.34
C ALA A 3 14.59 7.05 41.10
N GLU A 4 14.82 7.67 39.94
CA GLU A 4 13.94 7.53 38.76
C GLU A 4 14.23 6.31 37.86
N THR A 5 15.44 5.74 37.90
CA THR A 5 15.89 4.74 36.91
C THR A 5 15.28 3.34 37.07
N LYS A 6 14.79 2.98 38.27
CA LYS A 6 14.23 1.64 38.53
C LYS A 6 12.83 1.44 37.92
N HIS A 7 12.00 2.48 37.91
CA HIS A 7 10.65 2.41 37.33
C HIS A 7 10.70 2.19 35.82
N THR A 8 11.57 2.92 35.12
CA THR A 8 11.77 2.78 33.67
C THR A 8 12.29 1.39 33.28
N GLY A 9 13.20 0.81 34.07
CA GLY A 9 13.70 -0.56 33.82
C GLY A 9 12.63 -1.64 34.01
N GLY A 10 11.72 -1.45 34.97
CA GLY A 10 10.57 -2.33 35.17
C GLY A 10 9.57 -2.26 34.02
N GLU A 11 9.25 -1.04 33.55
CA GLU A 11 8.38 -0.84 32.39
C GLU A 11 8.94 -1.45 31.10
N ILE A 12 10.22 -1.24 30.81
CA ILE A 12 10.86 -1.83 29.63
C ILE A 12 10.77 -3.36 29.65
N THR A 13 10.95 -3.96 30.83
CA THR A 13 10.87 -5.42 31.01
C THR A 13 9.43 -5.92 30.83
N ALA A 14 8.44 -5.20 31.37
CA ALA A 14 7.03 -5.51 31.21
C ALA A 14 6.58 -5.42 29.75
N ILE A 15 6.98 -4.38 29.02
CA ILE A 15 6.69 -4.20 27.59
C ILE A 15 7.31 -5.34 26.77
N ARG A 16 8.57 -5.69 27.02
CA ARG A 16 9.24 -6.81 26.32
C ARG A 16 8.55 -8.15 26.57
N ARG A 17 8.08 -8.39 27.80
CA ARG A 17 7.34 -9.61 28.13
C ARG A 17 6.01 -9.66 27.41
N ALA A 18 5.24 -8.57 27.42
CA ALA A 18 3.97 -8.47 26.72
C ALA A 18 4.13 -8.64 25.20
N ASP A 19 5.20 -8.10 24.61
CA ASP A 19 5.55 -8.27 23.20
C ASP A 19 5.90 -9.74 22.88
N GLY A 20 6.66 -10.41 23.75
CA GLY A 20 6.98 -11.84 23.64
C GLY A 20 5.74 -12.74 23.70
N GLU A 21 4.88 -12.54 24.69
CA GLU A 21 3.63 -13.29 24.86
C GLU A 21 2.69 -13.07 23.67
N SER A 22 2.57 -11.82 23.20
CA SER A 22 1.79 -11.47 22.00
C SER A 22 2.31 -12.17 20.74
N ARG A 23 3.62 -12.27 20.55
CA ARG A 23 4.23 -12.99 19.41
C ARG A 23 3.95 -14.49 19.46
N THR A 24 4.03 -15.10 20.64
CA THR A 24 3.73 -16.54 20.80
C THR A 24 2.27 -16.86 20.51
N LEU A 25 1.34 -16.00 20.93
CA LEU A 25 -0.09 -16.16 20.63
C LEU A 25 -0.38 -15.91 19.15
N ALA A 26 0.25 -14.92 18.52
CA ALA A 26 0.09 -14.67 17.09
C ALA A 26 0.59 -15.85 16.23
N ALA A 27 1.61 -16.58 16.68
CA ALA A 27 2.13 -17.74 15.97
C ALA A 27 1.12 -18.90 15.85
N THR A 28 0.14 -19.01 16.75
CA THR A 28 -0.92 -20.03 16.66
C THR A 28 -2.06 -19.63 15.73
N LEU A 29 -2.05 -18.38 15.22
CA LEU A 29 -3.12 -17.81 14.39
C LEU A 29 -2.59 -17.34 13.03
N PRO A 30 -1.96 -18.22 12.22
CA PRO A 30 -1.28 -17.82 10.99
C PRO A 30 -2.21 -17.14 9.97
N ARG A 31 -3.48 -17.57 9.91
CA ARG A 31 -4.50 -16.96 9.04
C ARG A 31 -4.81 -15.50 9.43
N LEU A 32 -4.88 -15.19 10.72
CA LEU A 32 -5.12 -13.84 11.22
C LEU A 32 -3.90 -12.94 10.99
N VAL A 33 -2.68 -13.48 11.12
CA VAL A 33 -1.44 -12.74 10.82
C VAL A 33 -1.35 -12.40 9.34
N LEU A 34 -1.71 -13.32 8.45
CA LEU A 34 -1.79 -13.08 7.01
C LEU A 34 -2.84 -12.01 6.67
N GLU A 35 -4.03 -12.10 7.25
CA GLU A 35 -5.07 -11.08 7.07
C GLU A 35 -4.64 -9.72 7.64
N ALA A 36 -4.00 -9.68 8.80
CA ALA A 36 -3.48 -8.44 9.38
C ALA A 36 -2.40 -7.81 8.49
N ARG A 37 -1.52 -8.62 7.87
CA ARG A 37 -0.54 -8.14 6.89
C ARG A 37 -1.19 -7.64 5.61
N ARG A 38 -2.21 -8.34 5.10
CA ARG A 38 -3.00 -7.91 3.94
C ARG A 38 -3.69 -6.57 4.22
N ILE A 39 -4.32 -6.44 5.38
CA ILE A 39 -4.95 -5.19 5.83
C ILE A 39 -3.88 -4.10 5.96
N ALA A 40 -2.78 -4.33 6.66
CA ALA A 40 -1.71 -3.34 6.85
C ALA A 40 -1.11 -2.87 5.51
N ALA A 41 -0.94 -3.77 4.54
CA ALA A 41 -0.50 -3.42 3.18
C ALA A 41 -1.55 -2.56 2.44
N ASN A 42 -2.83 -2.78 2.72
CA ASN A 42 -3.95 -2.05 2.11
C ASN A 42 -4.40 -0.82 2.92
N VAL A 43 -3.86 -0.57 4.12
CA VAL A 43 -4.25 0.56 4.98
C VAL A 43 -3.89 1.90 4.34
N ILE A 44 -2.80 1.97 3.57
CA ILE A 44 -2.47 3.15 2.76
C ILE A 44 -3.59 3.44 1.74
N HIS A 45 -4.30 2.40 1.29
CA HIS A 45 -5.33 2.52 0.28
C HIS A 45 -6.74 2.82 0.83
N GLY A 46 -6.96 2.67 2.15
CA GLY A 46 -8.26 2.82 2.78
C GLY A 46 -9.25 1.70 2.41
N LEU A 47 -10.04 1.23 3.37
CA LEU A 47 -11.01 0.13 3.16
C LEU A 47 -12.19 0.52 2.26
N HIS A 48 -12.40 1.82 2.04
CA HIS A 48 -13.40 2.35 1.11
C HIS A 48 -12.69 3.28 0.13
N GLY A 49 -12.75 2.94 -1.15
CA GLY A 49 -12.26 3.77 -2.23
C GLY A 49 -13.04 5.08 -2.29
N ARG A 50 -12.57 6.10 -1.57
CA ARG A 50 -12.94 7.47 -1.93
C ARG A 50 -12.28 7.72 -3.28
N ARG A 51 -13.08 7.85 -4.33
CA ARG A 51 -12.60 8.32 -5.63
C ARG A 51 -11.96 9.69 -5.42
N ARG A 52 -10.65 9.76 -5.67
CA ARG A 52 -9.80 10.95 -5.47
C ARG A 52 -8.88 11.05 -6.67
N ALA A 53 -8.35 12.25 -6.93
CA ALA A 53 -7.25 12.41 -7.87
C ALA A 53 -5.99 11.73 -7.31
N GLY A 54 -5.23 11.04 -8.16
CA GLY A 54 -3.97 10.41 -7.77
C GLY A 54 -3.36 9.58 -8.88
N ALA A 55 -2.38 8.74 -8.53
CA ALA A 55 -1.73 7.85 -9.48
C ALA A 55 -2.71 6.78 -10.00
N GLY A 56 -2.86 6.70 -11.32
CA GLY A 56 -3.69 5.72 -12.04
C GLY A 56 -3.73 6.06 -13.52
N GLU A 57 -4.38 5.25 -14.35
CA GLU A 57 -4.44 5.50 -15.79
C GLU A 57 -5.75 6.17 -16.22
N SER A 58 -6.81 5.96 -15.46
CA SER A 58 -8.15 6.46 -15.77
C SER A 58 -8.27 7.98 -15.59
N PHE A 59 -9.07 8.62 -16.44
CA PHE A 59 -9.35 10.07 -16.32
C PHE A 59 -10.26 10.35 -15.12
N TRP A 60 -9.89 11.34 -14.29
CA TRP A 60 -10.73 11.83 -13.19
C TRP A 60 -11.46 13.12 -13.57
N GLN A 61 -10.73 14.22 -13.72
CA GLN A 61 -11.28 15.53 -14.06
C GLN A 61 -10.23 16.44 -14.71
N TYR A 62 -10.68 17.53 -15.30
CA TYR A 62 -9.81 18.66 -15.61
C TYR A 62 -9.84 19.66 -14.47
N ARG A 63 -8.65 20.15 -14.08
CA ARG A 63 -8.50 21.23 -13.10
C ARG A 63 -7.70 22.38 -13.73
N ARG A 64 -7.94 23.61 -13.28
CA ARG A 64 -7.08 24.74 -13.64
C ARG A 64 -5.66 24.50 -13.12
N PHE A 65 -4.68 24.78 -13.96
CA PHE A 65 -3.28 24.80 -13.59
C PHE A 65 -3.02 25.80 -12.46
N VAL A 66 -2.27 25.39 -11.46
CA VAL A 66 -1.80 26.25 -10.37
C VAL A 66 -0.29 26.41 -10.46
N SER A 67 0.20 27.61 -10.17
CA SER A 67 1.64 27.89 -10.19
C SER A 67 2.40 26.98 -9.21
N GLY A 68 3.49 26.37 -9.69
CA GLY A 68 4.26 25.36 -8.97
C GLY A 68 4.06 23.93 -9.47
N GLU A 69 3.08 23.69 -10.33
CA GLU A 69 2.89 22.40 -11.00
C GLU A 69 3.83 22.22 -12.20
N PRO A 70 4.25 20.99 -12.51
CA PRO A 70 5.15 20.72 -13.62
C PRO A 70 4.43 20.88 -14.96
N SER A 71 5.08 21.47 -15.97
CA SER A 71 4.47 21.72 -17.29
C SER A 71 4.03 20.46 -18.04
N GLN A 72 4.63 19.31 -17.72
CA GLN A 72 4.25 17.99 -18.27
C GLN A 72 2.86 17.51 -17.85
N SER A 73 2.27 18.04 -16.77
CA SER A 73 0.90 17.67 -16.37
C SER A 73 -0.18 18.44 -17.15
N VAL A 74 0.22 19.47 -17.90
CA VAL A 74 -0.69 20.31 -18.68
C VAL A 74 -1.18 19.55 -19.91
N ASP A 75 -2.51 19.49 -20.07
CA ASP A 75 -3.12 19.04 -21.31
C ASP A 75 -3.15 20.21 -22.30
N TRP A 76 -2.14 20.27 -23.16
CA TRP A 76 -2.00 21.31 -24.18
C TRP A 76 -3.16 21.31 -25.18
N ARG A 77 -3.75 20.14 -25.46
CA ARG A 77 -4.86 20.02 -26.42
C ARG A 77 -6.16 20.58 -25.86
N ARG A 78 -6.43 20.40 -24.57
CA ARG A 78 -7.56 21.03 -23.88
C ARG A 78 -7.31 22.53 -23.71
N SER A 79 -6.10 22.91 -23.31
CA SER A 79 -5.73 24.30 -23.03
C SER A 79 -5.73 25.18 -24.28
N ALA A 80 -5.37 24.66 -25.45
CA ALA A 80 -5.38 25.45 -26.70
C ALA A 80 -6.79 25.92 -27.16
N ARG A 81 -7.87 25.49 -26.50
CA ARG A 81 -9.25 25.88 -26.84
C ARG A 81 -9.80 27.01 -25.97
N ASP A 82 -9.05 27.46 -24.97
CA ASP A 82 -9.48 28.43 -23.95
C ASP A 82 -8.27 29.29 -23.53
N ASP A 83 -8.47 30.38 -22.82
CA ASP A 83 -7.41 31.27 -22.32
C ASP A 83 -6.72 30.74 -21.05
N HIS A 84 -7.14 29.56 -20.58
CA HIS A 84 -6.69 28.96 -19.32
C HIS A 84 -5.93 27.64 -19.55
N LEU A 85 -4.88 27.43 -18.75
CA LEU A 85 -4.17 26.16 -18.72
C LEU A 85 -4.93 25.14 -17.86
N TYR A 86 -5.09 23.93 -18.40
CA TYR A 86 -5.76 22.81 -17.74
C TYR A 86 -4.80 21.65 -17.50
N VAL A 87 -4.86 21.10 -16.30
CA VAL A 87 -4.20 19.85 -15.90
C VAL A 87 -5.24 18.73 -15.95
N ARG A 88 -4.85 17.60 -16.56
CA ARG A 88 -5.66 16.39 -16.57
C ARG A 88 -5.31 15.55 -15.35
N GLU A 89 -6.24 15.42 -14.41
CA GLU A 89 -6.07 14.54 -13.25
C GLU A 89 -6.51 13.12 -13.57
N GLN A 90 -5.80 12.16 -12.98
CA GLN A 90 -6.09 10.75 -13.09
C GLN A 90 -6.82 10.25 -11.84
N GLU A 91 -7.67 9.25 -12.01
CA GLU A 91 -8.33 8.58 -10.89
C GLU A 91 -7.27 7.80 -10.13
N TRP A 92 -7.26 7.94 -8.82
CA TRP A 92 -6.36 7.20 -7.98
C TRP A 92 -6.74 5.71 -8.01
N GLU A 93 -5.86 4.88 -8.54
CA GLU A 93 -6.03 3.44 -8.68
C GLU A 93 -5.12 2.71 -7.68
N ALA A 94 -5.71 1.85 -6.85
CA ALA A 94 -4.95 1.02 -5.92
C ALA A 94 -4.27 -0.13 -6.70
N ALA A 95 -2.98 0.04 -7.00
CA ALA A 95 -2.19 -1.00 -7.65
C ALA A 95 -2.02 -2.20 -6.70
N HIS A 96 -2.51 -3.37 -7.12
CA HIS A 96 -2.27 -4.63 -6.41
C HIS A 96 -1.03 -5.30 -7.01
N THR A 97 0.09 -5.29 -6.29
CA THR A 97 1.29 -6.00 -6.71
C THR A 97 1.19 -7.48 -6.34
N VAL A 98 1.19 -8.35 -7.35
CA VAL A 98 1.24 -9.81 -7.16
C VAL A 98 2.59 -10.33 -7.66
N TRP A 99 3.24 -11.14 -6.84
CA TRP A 99 4.45 -11.85 -7.21
C TRP A 99 4.09 -13.29 -7.58
N VAL A 100 4.44 -13.71 -8.80
CA VAL A 100 4.27 -15.09 -9.25
C VAL A 100 5.66 -15.70 -9.37
N TRP A 101 5.89 -16.79 -8.65
CA TRP A 101 7.12 -17.57 -8.76
C TRP A 101 6.78 -19.00 -9.16
N PRO A 102 7.03 -19.41 -10.41
CA PRO A 102 6.82 -20.79 -10.82
C PRO A 102 7.92 -21.69 -10.25
N ASP A 103 7.55 -22.84 -9.69
CA ASP A 103 8.51 -23.89 -9.39
C ASP A 103 9.06 -24.46 -10.73
N ARG A 104 10.38 -24.65 -10.79
CA ARG A 104 11.11 -25.18 -11.95
C ARG A 104 11.69 -26.58 -11.68
N SER A 105 11.31 -27.20 -10.58
CA SER A 105 11.75 -28.55 -10.23
C SER A 105 11.18 -29.62 -11.18
N PRO A 106 11.84 -30.78 -11.31
CA PRO A 106 11.34 -31.89 -12.14
C PRO A 106 9.95 -32.42 -11.76
N SER A 107 9.46 -32.18 -10.53
CA SER A 107 8.10 -32.58 -10.15
C SER A 107 7.00 -31.85 -10.91
N MET A 108 7.31 -30.71 -11.53
CA MET A 108 6.40 -29.98 -12.40
C MET A 108 6.27 -30.61 -13.81
N ALA A 109 7.05 -31.64 -14.14
CA ALA A 109 7.08 -32.28 -15.47
C ALA A 109 6.01 -33.38 -15.66
N PHE A 110 5.07 -33.55 -14.72
CA PHE A 110 3.99 -34.52 -14.87
C PHE A 110 3.00 -34.09 -15.96
N ALA A 111 2.78 -34.96 -16.94
CA ALA A 111 1.79 -34.79 -18.00
C ALA A 111 0.99 -36.08 -18.18
N SER A 112 -0.30 -35.97 -18.52
CA SER A 112 -1.12 -37.13 -18.88
C SER A 112 -0.70 -37.68 -20.24
N ARG A 113 -0.91 -38.98 -20.46
CA ARG A 113 -0.52 -39.71 -21.70
C ARG A 113 -1.36 -39.37 -22.94
N GLN A 114 -2.24 -38.37 -22.88
CA GLN A 114 -3.10 -37.97 -23.99
C GLN A 114 -3.09 -36.46 -24.14
N ALA A 115 -2.48 -36.01 -25.23
CA ALA A 115 -2.73 -34.77 -25.95
C ALA A 115 -2.93 -35.13 -27.42
#